data_AF-A0A5D3ERA2-F1
#
_entry.id   AF-A0A5D3ERA2-F1
#
_cell.length_a   1.000
_cell.length_b   1.000
_cell.length_c   1.000
_cell.angle_alpha   90.00
_cell.angle_beta   90.00
_cell.angle_gamma   90.00
#
_symmetry.space_group_name_H-M   'P 1'
#
loop_
_entity.id
_entity.type
_entity.pdbx_description
1 polymer ?
#
loop_
_entity_poly.entity_id
_entity_poly.type
_entity_poly.pdbx_seq_one_letter_code
_entity_poly.pdbx_strand_id
1 'polypeptide(L)'
;MFEATKKEWCELYAFFRLLADGTVALGTAEAKPGDVNRPVAMISREEHDGPRRYYIEKENVRIESEKGSVRIPREDFGAVADLILQAVKASASNEVVSPEGVEEFLDAVSIFDLEARTEDRTDFSISFWHPEAPLCGFSVRSRLSAMNPLLDGGRAANLKLEQSGVKFATPTVNKINALPESPNEVAERMMMIERLGGVLKYADVADRIFRSNLLMIDLHFPRILTEMVRLMHLDGITRVHELTEVIKQTNPLKIKDELINKHGFYEFKVKQFLMALALGMRPAKIYNGQDSAVEGILLVDGSGKVLCYHRSEKQTMEDFLFMNTRFEKGAVEKDKYGFLEKENGIYYFKLNAKIGLVKR
;
A
#
# COMPACT_ATOMS: atom_id res chain seq x y z
N MET A 1 24.00 -14.16 14.42
CA MET A 1 23.39 -14.20 13.09
C MET A 1 21.97 -14.69 13.16
N PHE A 2 21.05 -13.75 13.37
CA PHE A 2 19.62 -13.95 13.18
C PHE A 2 19.25 -13.73 11.70
N GLU A 3 18.06 -14.17 11.32
CA GLU A 3 17.46 -13.94 9.99
C GLU A 3 16.29 -12.98 10.13
N ALA A 4 16.10 -12.14 9.12
CA ALA A 4 14.91 -11.31 8.99
C ALA A 4 14.51 -11.14 7.53
N THR A 5 13.26 -10.74 7.32
CA THR A 5 12.71 -10.56 5.98
C THR A 5 13.38 -9.38 5.27
N LYS A 6 13.44 -9.41 3.94
CA LYS A 6 13.88 -8.25 3.14
C LYS A 6 13.10 -6.98 3.45
N LYS A 7 11.85 -7.10 3.89
CA LYS A 7 11.02 -5.95 4.27
C LYS A 7 11.61 -5.28 5.51
N GLU A 8 11.82 -6.04 6.58
CA GLU A 8 12.40 -5.56 7.84
C GLU A 8 13.79 -4.93 7.62
N TRP A 9 14.62 -5.60 6.84
CA TRP A 9 15.93 -5.04 6.46
C TRP A 9 15.83 -3.74 5.66
N CYS A 10 14.83 -3.61 4.77
CA CYS A 10 14.64 -2.38 4.00
C CYS A 10 14.11 -1.21 4.83
N GLU A 11 13.26 -1.49 5.84
CA GLU A 11 12.81 -0.51 6.82
C GLU A 11 13.99 0.05 7.62
N LEU A 12 14.81 -0.85 8.17
CA LEU A 12 16.03 -0.48 8.90
C LEU A 12 17.05 0.23 7.99
N TYR A 13 17.23 -0.25 6.76
CA TYR A 13 18.08 0.41 5.77
C TYR A 13 17.66 1.86 5.51
N ALA A 14 16.36 2.10 5.27
CA ALA A 14 15.87 3.45 5.01
C ALA A 14 16.08 4.35 6.23
N PHE A 15 15.82 3.82 7.43
CA PHE A 15 16.07 4.51 8.69
C PHE A 15 17.55 4.93 8.84
N PHE A 16 18.50 3.99 8.71
CA PHE A 16 19.92 4.29 8.81
C PHE A 16 20.44 5.19 7.70
N ARG A 17 19.93 5.03 6.47
CA ARG A 17 20.29 5.91 5.35
C ARG A 17 19.89 7.36 5.64
N LEU A 18 18.69 7.59 6.18
CA LEU A 18 18.24 8.93 6.56
C LEU A 18 19.08 9.54 7.68
N LEU A 19 19.47 8.74 8.68
CA LEU A 19 20.37 9.18 9.75
C LEU A 19 21.76 9.57 9.23
N ALA A 20 22.29 8.78 8.29
CA ALA A 20 23.57 9.04 7.65
C ALA A 20 23.53 10.30 6.77
N ASP A 21 22.52 10.42 5.90
CA ASP A 21 22.42 11.49 4.89
C ASP A 21 21.90 12.80 5.47
N GLY A 22 21.04 12.75 6.48
CA GLY A 22 20.43 13.93 7.14
C GLY A 22 19.50 14.74 6.24
N THR A 23 19.22 14.26 5.03
CA THR A 23 18.29 14.84 4.07
C THR A 23 17.62 13.72 3.29
N VAL A 24 16.48 14.01 2.68
CA VAL A 24 15.77 13.07 1.79
C VAL A 24 15.24 13.79 0.56
N ALA A 25 15.43 13.20 -0.62
CA ALA A 25 14.91 13.73 -1.86
C ALA A 25 13.39 13.55 -1.92
N LEU A 26 12.67 14.60 -2.29
CA LEU A 26 11.26 14.45 -2.68
C LEU A 26 11.17 13.67 -4.00
N GLY A 27 10.22 12.74 -4.08
CA GLY A 27 10.01 11.96 -5.28
C GLY A 27 9.19 12.69 -6.35
N THR A 28 9.27 12.24 -7.60
CA THR A 28 8.39 12.66 -8.71
C THR A 28 7.27 11.64 -8.97
N ALA A 29 6.31 11.98 -9.82
CA ALA A 29 5.25 11.05 -10.23
C ALA A 29 5.79 9.75 -10.85
N GLU A 30 6.96 9.79 -11.50
CA GLU A 30 7.63 8.64 -12.13
C GLU A 30 8.49 7.82 -11.17
N ALA A 31 8.36 8.05 -9.86
CA ALA A 31 9.16 7.38 -8.84
C ALA A 31 10.67 7.67 -8.95
N LYS A 32 11.02 8.91 -9.32
CA LYS A 32 12.41 9.37 -9.45
C LYS A 32 12.73 10.45 -8.41
N PRO A 33 14.01 10.72 -8.14
CA PRO A 33 14.40 11.87 -7.33
C PRO A 33 14.03 13.17 -8.03
N GLY A 34 13.32 14.04 -7.33
CA GLY A 34 13.15 15.44 -7.72
C GLY A 34 14.33 16.31 -7.29
N ASP A 35 14.22 17.60 -7.57
CA ASP A 35 15.29 18.58 -7.33
C ASP A 35 15.31 19.10 -5.88
N VAL A 36 14.29 18.79 -5.09
CA VAL A 36 14.13 19.29 -3.72
C VAL A 36 14.54 18.21 -2.73
N ASN A 37 15.54 18.52 -1.91
CA ASN A 37 15.90 17.72 -0.74
C ASN A 37 15.35 18.38 0.54
N ARG A 38 14.73 17.58 1.40
CA ARG A 38 14.27 18.02 2.72
C ARG A 38 15.23 17.56 3.81
N PRO A 39 15.78 18.46 4.62
CA PRO A 39 16.54 18.15 5.83
C PRO A 39 15.70 17.39 6.85
N VAL A 40 16.28 16.29 7.31
CA VAL A 40 15.77 15.47 8.40
C VAL A 40 16.48 15.96 9.66
N ALA A 41 15.74 16.51 10.61
CA ALA A 41 16.33 17.05 11.83
C ALA A 41 16.37 16.00 12.95
N MET A 42 15.30 15.20 13.05
CA MET A 42 15.19 14.15 14.05
C MET A 42 14.26 13.04 13.55
N ILE A 43 14.59 11.79 13.88
CA ILE A 43 13.71 10.63 13.67
C ILE A 43 13.30 10.09 15.04
N SER A 44 12.01 9.82 15.22
CA SER A 44 11.45 9.16 16.40
C SER A 44 10.96 7.77 16.02
N ARG A 45 11.42 6.74 16.72
CA ARG A 45 11.03 5.35 16.49
C ARG A 45 10.55 4.71 17.79
N GLU A 46 9.46 3.95 17.71
CA GLU A 46 8.93 3.22 18.85
C GLU A 46 9.68 1.89 18.99
N GLU A 47 10.47 1.76 20.06
CA GLU A 47 11.24 0.57 20.39
C GLU A 47 10.50 -0.25 21.47
N HIS A 48 10.96 -1.47 21.73
CA HIS A 48 10.36 -2.35 22.75
C HIS A 48 10.31 -1.75 24.18
N ASP A 49 11.18 -0.78 24.49
CA ASP A 49 11.29 -0.09 25.78
C ASP A 49 10.87 1.39 25.72
N GLY A 50 10.10 1.78 24.71
CA GLY A 50 9.54 3.12 24.54
C GLY A 50 10.14 3.91 23.37
N PRO A 51 9.75 5.18 23.20
CA PRO A 51 10.17 5.98 22.07
C PRO A 51 11.64 6.37 22.18
N ARG A 52 12.37 6.22 21.09
CA ARG A 52 13.76 6.66 20.96
C ARG A 52 13.89 7.74 19.90
N ARG A 53 14.63 8.81 20.24
CA ARG A 53 14.79 9.99 19.37
C ARG A 53 16.23 10.07 18.88
N TYR A 54 16.38 10.20 17.57
CA TYR A 54 17.65 10.22 16.87
C TYR A 54 17.81 11.61 16.25
N TYR A 55 18.55 12.50 16.92
CA TYR A 55 18.81 13.86 16.45
C TYR A 55 20.00 13.85 15.50
N ILE A 56 19.81 14.36 14.29
CA ILE A 56 20.84 14.39 13.26
C ILE A 56 21.66 15.67 13.44
N GLU A 57 22.85 15.52 14.04
CA GLU A 57 23.82 16.61 14.19
C GLU A 57 24.78 16.63 12.98
N LYS A 58 25.78 17.52 12.99
CA LYS A 58 26.68 17.70 11.84
C LYS A 58 27.46 16.42 11.50
N GLU A 59 28.10 15.82 12.49
CA GLU A 59 28.99 14.64 12.31
C GLU A 59 28.44 13.40 13.02
N ASN A 60 27.51 13.58 13.96
CA ASN A 60 27.00 12.50 14.80
C ASN A 60 25.47 12.46 14.77
N VAL A 61 24.93 11.30 15.11
CA VAL A 61 23.54 11.15 15.54
C VAL A 61 23.55 11.06 17.05
N ARG A 62 22.84 11.99 17.69
CA ARG A 62 22.61 11.92 19.13
C ARG A 62 21.33 11.14 19.38
N ILE A 63 21.45 10.02 20.05
CA ILE A 63 20.35 9.14 20.40
C ILE A 63 19.92 9.49 21.83
N GLU A 64 18.65 9.77 22.05
CA GLU A 64 18.04 9.95 23.37
C GLU A 64 17.05 8.82 23.63
N SER A 65 17.19 8.21 24.81
CA SER A 65 16.29 7.21 25.37
C SER A 65 16.05 7.52 26.85
N GLU A 66 15.13 6.80 27.49
CA GLU A 66 14.94 6.90 28.95
C GLU A 66 16.21 6.54 29.75
N LYS A 67 17.08 5.70 29.19
CA LYS A 67 18.32 5.22 29.82
C LYS A 67 19.50 6.19 29.68
N GLY A 68 19.35 7.27 28.90
CA GLY A 68 20.39 8.28 28.67
C GLY A 68 20.58 8.64 27.21
N SER A 69 21.68 9.34 26.92
CA SER A 69 22.03 9.79 25.57
C SER A 69 23.41 9.32 25.15
N VAL A 70 23.51 8.86 23.90
CA VAL A 70 24.76 8.42 23.25
C VAL A 70 24.91 9.17 21.92
N ARG A 71 26.15 9.43 21.52
CA ARG A 71 26.47 9.99 20.20
C ARG A 71 27.25 8.97 19.39
N ILE A 72 26.78 8.72 18.18
CA ILE A 72 27.39 7.78 17.22
C ILE A 72 27.68 8.53 15.92
N PRO A 73 28.86 8.37 15.30
CA PRO A 73 29.17 8.98 14.01
C PRO A 73 28.13 8.66 12.93
N ARG A 74 27.80 9.65 12.09
CA ARG A 74 26.87 9.46 10.95
C ARG A 74 27.40 8.47 9.92
N GLU A 75 28.72 8.41 9.76
CA GLU A 75 29.40 7.50 8.85
C GLU A 75 29.13 6.03 9.19
N ASP A 76 29.06 5.69 10.48
CA ASP A 76 28.81 4.32 10.95
C ASP A 76 27.41 3.83 10.51
N PHE A 77 26.39 4.70 10.62
CA PHE A 77 25.05 4.40 10.08
C PHE A 77 25.07 4.20 8.57
N GLY A 78 25.87 5.00 7.86
CA GLY A 78 26.06 4.88 6.41
C GLY A 78 26.67 3.55 6.00
N ALA A 79 27.75 3.16 6.68
CA ALA A 79 28.45 1.89 6.45
C ALA A 79 27.54 0.68 6.71
N VAL A 80 26.80 0.69 7.83
CA VAL A 80 25.86 -0.39 8.15
C VAL A 80 24.70 -0.43 7.16
N ALA A 81 24.17 0.72 6.73
CA ALA A 81 23.17 0.78 5.68
C ALA A 81 23.70 0.18 4.35
N ASP A 82 24.96 0.41 3.99
CA ASP A 82 25.56 -0.19 2.79
C ASP A 82 25.67 -1.71 2.91
N LEU A 83 26.07 -2.24 4.06
CA LEU A 83 26.11 -3.69 4.32
C LEU A 83 24.72 -4.33 4.17
N ILE A 84 23.68 -3.72 4.77
CA ILE A 84 22.29 -4.20 4.65
C ILE A 84 21.85 -4.19 3.19
N LEU A 85 22.10 -3.10 2.46
CA LEU A 85 21.71 -2.99 1.05
C LEU A 85 22.37 -4.06 0.18
N GLN A 86 23.66 -4.31 0.40
CA GLN A 86 24.41 -5.35 -0.32
C GLN A 86 23.83 -6.73 -0.05
N ALA A 87 23.55 -7.08 1.21
CA ALA A 87 22.97 -8.37 1.59
C ALA A 87 21.56 -8.58 1.00
N VAL A 88 20.70 -7.56 1.09
CA VAL A 88 19.33 -7.60 0.52
C VAL A 88 19.37 -7.78 -0.99
N LYS A 89 20.30 -7.14 -1.70
CA LYS A 89 20.45 -7.29 -3.16
C LYS A 89 21.06 -8.63 -3.57
N ALA A 90 22.01 -9.15 -2.78
CA ALA A 90 22.67 -10.42 -3.06
C ALA A 90 21.77 -11.64 -2.80
N SER A 91 20.85 -11.55 -1.82
CA SER A 91 19.96 -12.66 -1.50
C SER A 91 18.85 -12.84 -2.54
N ALA A 92 18.64 -14.07 -2.99
CA ALA A 92 17.45 -14.45 -3.77
C ALA A 92 16.25 -14.80 -2.87
N SER A 93 16.49 -15.13 -1.61
CA SER A 93 15.47 -15.50 -0.61
C SER A 93 14.82 -14.25 0.00
N ASN A 94 13.60 -14.39 0.50
CA ASN A 94 12.96 -13.34 1.32
C ASN A 94 13.63 -13.21 2.69
N GLU A 95 14.10 -14.31 3.25
CA GLU A 95 14.88 -14.29 4.49
C GLU A 95 16.34 -13.98 4.19
N VAL A 96 16.90 -13.03 4.92
CA VAL A 96 18.28 -12.57 4.79
C VAL A 96 18.93 -12.65 6.16
N VAL A 97 20.05 -13.36 6.22
CA VAL A 97 20.91 -13.46 7.41
C VAL A 97 21.55 -12.10 7.68
N SER A 98 21.62 -11.71 8.95
CA SER A 98 22.30 -10.48 9.38
C SER A 98 23.75 -10.42 8.85
N PRO A 99 24.16 -9.34 8.16
CA PRO A 99 25.55 -9.17 7.72
C PRO A 99 26.52 -9.04 8.91
N GLU A 100 27.78 -9.42 8.69
CA GLU A 100 28.84 -9.28 9.70
C GLU A 100 28.99 -7.83 10.16
N GLY A 101 29.08 -7.60 11.47
CA GLY A 101 29.19 -6.27 12.08
C GLY A 101 27.87 -5.53 12.30
N VAL A 102 26.76 -6.01 11.71
CA VAL A 102 25.45 -5.34 11.84
C VAL A 102 24.82 -5.60 13.21
N GLU A 103 24.95 -6.80 13.76
CA GLU A 103 24.38 -7.15 15.08
C GLU A 103 25.06 -6.34 16.19
N GLU A 104 26.38 -6.23 16.16
CA GLU A 104 27.16 -5.45 17.13
C GLU A 104 26.78 -3.96 17.07
N PHE A 105 26.51 -3.43 15.88
CA PHE A 105 26.06 -2.06 15.73
C PHE A 105 24.63 -1.87 16.27
N LEU A 106 23.72 -2.81 15.98
CA LEU A 106 22.34 -2.77 16.50
C LEU A 106 22.32 -2.76 18.02
N ASP A 107 23.14 -3.59 18.67
CA ASP A 107 23.32 -3.60 20.12
C ASP A 107 23.85 -2.25 20.63
N ALA A 108 24.85 -1.67 19.95
CA ALA A 108 25.42 -0.37 20.31
C ALA A 108 24.40 0.78 20.24
N VAL A 109 23.44 0.72 19.31
CA VAL A 109 22.33 1.69 19.21
C VAL A 109 21.04 1.22 19.91
N SER A 110 21.10 0.09 20.62
CA SER A 110 20.03 -0.52 21.41
C SER A 110 18.78 -0.92 20.61
N ILE A 111 18.91 -1.25 19.32
CA ILE A 111 17.80 -1.72 18.47
C ILE A 111 17.71 -3.24 18.57
N PHE A 112 16.64 -3.77 19.16
CA PHE A 112 16.44 -5.21 19.36
C PHE A 112 15.31 -5.80 18.51
N ASP A 113 14.36 -4.95 18.09
CA ASP A 113 13.31 -5.30 17.13
C ASP A 113 13.57 -4.54 15.82
N LEU A 114 13.51 -5.23 14.68
CA LEU A 114 13.69 -4.59 13.37
C LEU A 114 12.44 -3.84 12.90
N GLU A 115 11.24 -4.32 13.23
CA GLU A 115 10.01 -3.58 13.01
C GLU A 115 9.72 -2.67 14.20
N ALA A 116 9.23 -1.47 13.93
CA ALA A 116 8.70 -0.61 14.99
C ALA A 116 7.37 -1.17 15.50
N ARG A 117 7.12 -1.03 16.80
CA ARG A 117 5.88 -1.52 17.42
C ARG A 117 4.79 -0.45 17.39
N THR A 118 4.10 -0.31 16.26
CA THR A 118 3.04 0.70 16.12
C THR A 118 1.69 0.09 15.73
N GLU A 119 0.60 0.64 16.28
CA GLU A 119 -0.77 0.24 15.90
C GLU A 119 -1.25 0.91 14.60
N ASP A 120 -0.63 2.05 14.26
CA ASP A 120 -1.03 2.96 13.18
C ASP A 120 -0.34 2.71 11.84
N ARG A 121 0.61 1.76 11.74
CA ARG A 121 1.47 1.43 10.56
C ARG A 121 2.57 2.44 10.28
N THR A 122 2.91 3.30 11.23
CA THR A 122 4.13 4.10 11.11
C THR A 122 5.33 3.19 11.40
N ASP A 123 6.32 3.19 10.51
CA ASP A 123 7.59 2.50 10.76
C ASP A 123 8.51 3.40 11.60
N PHE A 124 8.42 4.72 11.39
CA PHE A 124 8.99 5.75 12.26
C PHE A 124 8.39 7.12 11.88
N SER A 125 8.62 8.11 12.75
CA SER A 125 8.20 9.49 12.52
C SER A 125 9.40 10.40 12.30
N ILE A 126 9.26 11.38 11.40
CA ILE A 126 10.30 12.35 11.07
C ILE A 126 9.85 13.75 11.48
N SER A 127 10.77 14.49 12.10
CA SER A 127 10.69 15.95 12.23
C SER A 127 11.62 16.59 11.19
N PHE A 128 11.06 17.38 10.28
CA PHE A 128 11.82 18.06 9.22
C PHE A 128 12.28 19.45 9.67
N TRP A 129 13.45 19.89 9.16
CA TRP A 129 14.05 21.22 9.37
C TRP A 129 14.52 21.54 10.79
N HIS A 130 13.72 21.24 11.81
CA HIS A 130 14.04 21.49 13.23
C HIS A 130 13.51 20.36 14.11
N PRO A 131 14.22 19.90 15.16
CA PRO A 131 13.77 18.77 15.99
C PRO A 131 12.44 18.98 16.73
N GLU A 132 12.02 20.22 16.92
CA GLU A 132 10.75 20.60 17.56
C GLU A 132 9.59 20.73 16.55
N ALA A 133 9.85 20.56 15.25
CA ALA A 133 8.77 20.56 14.27
C ALA A 133 7.85 19.34 14.48
N PRO A 134 6.57 19.42 14.08
CA PRO A 134 5.63 18.31 14.23
C PRO A 134 6.19 17.00 13.66
N LEU A 135 5.97 15.91 14.39
CA LEU A 135 6.34 14.57 13.94
C LEU A 135 5.37 14.10 12.85
N CYS A 136 5.92 13.82 11.67
CA CYS A 136 5.18 13.22 10.57
C CYS A 136 5.49 11.73 10.51
N GLY A 137 4.48 10.87 10.63
CA GLY A 137 4.67 9.41 10.54
C GLY A 137 4.86 8.94 9.10
N PHE A 138 5.74 7.97 8.88
CA PHE A 138 6.03 7.40 7.56
C PHE A 138 5.88 5.89 7.55
N SER A 139 5.46 5.36 6.39
CA SER A 139 5.66 3.94 6.06
C SER A 139 6.73 3.79 4.98
N VAL A 140 7.61 2.81 5.14
CA VAL A 140 8.67 2.47 4.21
C VAL A 140 8.14 1.43 3.23
N ARG A 141 8.40 1.66 1.95
CA ARG A 141 8.07 0.76 0.85
C ARG A 141 9.34 0.53 0.05
N SER A 142 9.68 -0.72 -0.22
CA SER A 142 10.91 -1.04 -0.92
C SER A 142 10.66 -1.88 -2.16
N ARG A 143 11.22 -1.44 -3.30
CA ARG A 143 11.25 -2.23 -4.54
C ARG A 143 12.24 -3.40 -4.47
N LEU A 144 13.05 -3.47 -3.41
CA LEU A 144 13.98 -4.59 -3.15
C LEU A 144 13.32 -5.76 -2.42
N SER A 145 12.08 -5.58 -1.92
CA SER A 145 11.34 -6.60 -1.16
C SER A 145 9.92 -6.79 -1.69
N ALA A 146 9.18 -7.73 -1.09
CA ALA A 146 7.73 -7.77 -1.26
C ALA A 146 7.11 -6.59 -0.50
N MET A 147 6.44 -5.68 -1.22
CA MET A 147 5.73 -4.57 -0.59
C MET A 147 4.36 -5.03 -0.10
N ASN A 148 4.03 -4.68 1.14
CA ASN A 148 2.66 -4.79 1.61
C ASN A 148 1.72 -4.01 0.67
N PRO A 149 0.49 -4.49 0.42
CA PRO A 149 -0.46 -3.75 -0.38
C PRO A 149 -0.88 -2.45 0.32
N LEU A 150 -1.32 -1.46 -0.46
CA LEU A 150 -2.01 -0.27 0.07
C LEU A 150 -3.41 -0.65 0.57
N LEU A 151 -4.11 -1.47 -0.23
CA LEU A 151 -5.38 -2.10 0.12
C LEU A 151 -5.18 -3.61 0.18
N ASP A 152 -5.25 -4.18 1.39
CA ASP A 152 -5.14 -5.63 1.54
C ASP A 152 -6.43 -6.33 1.08
N GLY A 153 -6.26 -7.40 0.32
CA GLY A 153 -7.31 -8.14 -0.37
C GLY A 153 -8.12 -9.07 0.54
N GLY A 154 -8.25 -8.80 1.83
CA GLY A 154 -9.00 -9.66 2.75
C GLY A 154 -10.50 -9.67 2.46
N ARG A 155 -11.26 -10.51 3.19
CA ARG A 155 -12.73 -10.62 3.05
C ARG A 155 -13.49 -9.30 3.17
N ALA A 156 -12.95 -8.36 3.96
CA ALA A 156 -13.56 -7.04 4.15
C ALA A 156 -13.47 -6.17 2.87
N ALA A 157 -12.55 -6.47 1.96
CA ALA A 157 -12.40 -5.77 0.69
C ALA A 157 -13.25 -6.36 -0.45
N ASN A 158 -14.18 -7.28 -0.13
CA ASN A 158 -15.04 -7.90 -1.13
C ASN A 158 -16.16 -6.97 -1.60
N LEU A 159 -16.40 -6.96 -2.90
CA LEU A 159 -17.43 -6.21 -3.61
C LEU A 159 -18.46 -7.21 -4.15
N LYS A 160 -19.73 -7.01 -3.81
CA LYS A 160 -20.83 -7.92 -4.16
C LYS A 160 -21.46 -7.52 -5.49
N LEU A 161 -21.61 -8.51 -6.35
CA LEU A 161 -22.39 -8.42 -7.58
C LEU A 161 -23.57 -9.37 -7.50
N GLU A 162 -24.78 -8.86 -7.68
CA GLU A 162 -25.98 -9.68 -7.80
C GLU A 162 -25.99 -10.40 -9.15
N GLN A 163 -26.25 -11.71 -9.13
CA GLN A 163 -26.55 -12.49 -10.32
C GLN A 163 -28.01 -12.30 -10.71
N SER A 164 -28.23 -11.68 -11.87
CA SER A 164 -29.54 -11.39 -12.46
C SER A 164 -29.62 -11.93 -13.90
N GLY A 165 -30.70 -11.64 -14.63
CA GLY A 165 -30.96 -12.22 -15.95
C GLY A 165 -31.66 -13.56 -15.81
N VAL A 166 -31.02 -14.65 -16.24
CA VAL A 166 -31.55 -16.01 -16.07
C VAL A 166 -31.34 -16.50 -14.63
N LYS A 167 -32.39 -17.04 -14.00
CA LYS A 167 -32.29 -17.66 -12.67
C LYS A 167 -31.57 -19.00 -12.75
N PHE A 168 -30.45 -19.13 -12.05
CA PHE A 168 -29.71 -20.40 -12.00
C PHE A 168 -30.28 -21.35 -10.95
N ALA A 169 -30.49 -22.61 -11.36
CA ALA A 169 -30.76 -23.71 -10.43
C ALA A 169 -29.46 -24.13 -9.72
N THR A 170 -29.59 -24.75 -8.54
CA THR A 170 -28.45 -25.20 -7.72
C THR A 170 -27.42 -26.04 -8.51
N PRO A 171 -27.82 -27.00 -9.38
CA PRO A 171 -26.84 -27.77 -10.17
C PRO A 171 -25.99 -26.90 -11.10
N THR A 172 -26.59 -25.85 -11.68
CA THR A 172 -25.88 -24.89 -12.55
C THR A 172 -24.85 -24.10 -11.75
N VAL A 173 -25.23 -23.62 -10.56
CA VAL A 173 -24.31 -22.90 -9.67
C VAL A 173 -23.16 -23.79 -9.21
N ASN A 174 -23.45 -25.03 -8.81
CA ASN A 174 -22.42 -26.00 -8.43
C ASN A 174 -21.44 -26.26 -9.57
N LYS A 175 -21.93 -26.37 -10.82
CA LYS A 175 -21.09 -26.52 -12.01
C LYS A 175 -20.18 -25.31 -12.26
N ILE A 176 -20.68 -24.09 -12.04
CA ILE A 176 -19.88 -22.85 -12.16
C ILE A 176 -18.80 -22.81 -11.08
N ASN A 177 -19.17 -23.03 -9.81
CA ASN A 177 -18.23 -22.97 -8.70
C ASN A 177 -17.18 -24.08 -8.77
N ALA A 178 -17.53 -25.25 -9.32
CA ALA A 178 -16.62 -26.38 -9.49
C ALA A 178 -15.70 -26.28 -10.72
N LEU A 179 -15.65 -25.14 -11.42
CA LEU A 179 -14.63 -24.93 -12.45
C LEU A 179 -13.22 -25.13 -11.84
N PRO A 180 -12.30 -25.80 -12.56
CA PRO A 180 -10.96 -26.07 -12.06
C PRO A 180 -10.23 -24.80 -11.63
N GLU A 181 -9.38 -24.93 -10.63
CA GLU A 181 -8.49 -23.85 -10.23
C GLU A 181 -7.53 -23.49 -11.39
N SER A 182 -7.44 -22.20 -11.69
CA SER A 182 -6.57 -21.66 -12.71
C SER A 182 -6.19 -20.23 -12.31
N PRO A 183 -5.08 -19.65 -12.84
CA PRO A 183 -4.76 -18.25 -12.60
C PRO A 183 -5.87 -17.26 -12.99
N ASN A 184 -6.86 -17.69 -13.78
CA ASN A 184 -7.97 -16.90 -14.28
C ASN A 184 -9.34 -17.43 -13.84
N GLU A 185 -9.41 -18.31 -12.84
CA GLU A 185 -10.63 -19.02 -12.44
C GLU A 185 -11.83 -18.09 -12.17
N VAL A 186 -11.57 -16.91 -11.58
CA VAL A 186 -12.60 -15.90 -11.30
C VAL A 186 -13.18 -15.35 -12.59
N ALA A 187 -12.33 -15.06 -13.58
CA ALA A 187 -12.76 -14.57 -14.89
C ALA A 187 -13.51 -15.66 -15.67
N GLU A 188 -13.02 -16.90 -15.62
CA GLU A 188 -13.68 -18.06 -16.26
C GLU A 188 -15.09 -18.29 -15.70
N ARG A 189 -15.26 -18.16 -14.38
CA ARG A 189 -16.58 -18.23 -13.73
C ARG A 189 -17.49 -17.08 -14.17
N MET A 190 -16.99 -15.83 -14.24
CA MET A 190 -17.76 -14.70 -14.75
C MET A 190 -18.20 -14.91 -16.20
N MET A 191 -17.29 -15.35 -17.09
CA MET A 191 -17.61 -15.63 -18.48
C MET A 191 -18.62 -16.79 -18.63
N MET A 192 -18.52 -17.82 -17.78
CA MET A 192 -19.48 -18.92 -17.78
C MET A 192 -20.88 -18.45 -17.35
N ILE A 193 -20.96 -17.57 -16.35
CA ILE A 193 -22.21 -16.93 -15.93
C ILE A 193 -22.85 -16.19 -17.10
N GLU A 194 -22.09 -15.36 -17.82
CA GLU A 194 -22.59 -14.63 -18.99
C GLU A 194 -23.03 -15.54 -20.13
N ARG A 195 -22.25 -16.59 -20.46
CA ARG A 195 -22.61 -17.58 -21.48
C ARG A 195 -23.92 -18.31 -21.18
N LEU A 196 -24.25 -18.47 -19.90
CA LEU A 196 -25.50 -19.07 -19.45
C LEU A 196 -26.67 -18.06 -19.37
N GLY A 197 -26.48 -16.82 -19.83
CA GLY A 197 -27.49 -15.76 -19.79
C GLY A 197 -27.62 -15.07 -18.44
N GLY A 198 -26.68 -15.29 -17.52
CA GLY A 198 -26.59 -14.55 -16.27
C GLY A 198 -25.93 -13.18 -16.47
N VAL A 199 -26.27 -12.23 -15.62
CA VAL A 199 -25.71 -10.87 -15.62
C VAL A 199 -25.27 -10.52 -14.20
N LEU A 200 -24.01 -10.11 -14.05
CA LEU A 200 -23.47 -9.67 -12.76
C LEU A 200 -23.54 -8.15 -12.63
N LYS A 201 -24.40 -7.64 -11.73
CA LYS A 201 -24.58 -6.21 -11.48
C LYS A 201 -24.05 -5.84 -10.10
N TYR A 202 -23.32 -4.74 -9.98
CA TYR A 202 -22.92 -4.21 -8.67
C TYR A 202 -24.15 -4.10 -7.76
N ALA A 203 -24.04 -4.66 -6.55
CA ALA A 203 -25.09 -4.66 -5.54
C ALA A 203 -24.66 -3.88 -4.29
N ASP A 204 -23.54 -4.27 -3.69
CA ASP A 204 -23.05 -3.65 -2.45
C ASP A 204 -21.56 -3.96 -2.21
N VAL A 205 -21.00 -3.41 -1.14
CA VAL A 205 -19.73 -3.85 -0.54
C VAL A 205 -20.03 -4.86 0.55
N ALA A 206 -19.27 -5.96 0.62
CA ALA A 206 -19.58 -7.06 1.52
C ALA A 206 -19.45 -6.68 3.00
N ASP A 207 -18.46 -5.84 3.34
CA ASP A 207 -18.28 -5.31 4.68
C ASP A 207 -18.88 -3.91 4.82
N ARG A 208 -19.63 -3.70 5.90
CA ARG A 208 -20.34 -2.44 6.18
C ARG A 208 -19.41 -1.27 6.52
N ILE A 209 -18.26 -1.54 7.15
CA ILE A 209 -17.28 -0.50 7.47
C ILE A 209 -16.60 -0.09 6.18
N PHE A 210 -16.14 -1.05 5.37
CA PHE A 210 -15.52 -0.73 4.09
C PHE A 210 -16.47 -0.01 3.15
N ARG A 211 -17.76 -0.41 3.12
CA ARG A 211 -18.81 0.34 2.42
C ARG A 211 -18.80 1.81 2.82
N SER A 212 -18.89 2.08 4.11
CA SER A 212 -18.94 3.43 4.65
C SER A 212 -17.66 4.21 4.32
N ASN A 213 -16.50 3.57 4.43
CA ASN A 213 -15.21 4.15 4.07
C ASN A 213 -15.14 4.55 2.59
N LEU A 214 -15.64 3.71 1.67
CA LEU A 214 -15.69 4.05 0.25
C LEU A 214 -16.70 5.18 -0.03
N LEU A 215 -17.83 5.22 0.69
CA LEU A 215 -18.81 6.31 0.59
C LEU A 215 -18.27 7.65 1.09
N MET A 216 -17.28 7.65 2.00
CA MET A 216 -16.56 8.87 2.40
C MET A 216 -15.69 9.45 1.26
N ILE A 217 -15.29 8.65 0.28
CA ILE A 217 -14.60 9.13 -0.93
C ILE A 217 -15.62 9.71 -1.91
N ASP A 218 -16.65 8.93 -2.25
CA ASP A 218 -17.80 9.35 -3.05
C ASP A 218 -18.94 8.32 -2.92
N LEU A 219 -20.19 8.77 -2.96
CA LEU A 219 -21.37 7.90 -2.89
C LEU A 219 -21.42 6.84 -4.00
N HIS A 220 -20.80 7.11 -5.16
CA HIS A 220 -20.74 6.18 -6.28
C HIS A 220 -19.40 5.43 -6.39
N PHE A 221 -18.42 5.72 -5.51
CA PHE A 221 -17.09 5.14 -5.60
C PHE A 221 -17.07 3.60 -5.54
N PRO A 222 -17.87 2.93 -4.69
CA PRO A 222 -17.92 1.46 -4.68
C PRO A 222 -18.20 0.82 -6.05
N ARG A 223 -19.04 1.48 -6.87
CA ARG A 223 -19.38 1.01 -8.21
C ARG A 223 -18.21 1.21 -9.18
N ILE A 224 -17.49 2.33 -9.09
CA ILE A 224 -16.27 2.56 -9.86
C ILE A 224 -15.25 1.48 -9.54
N LEU A 225 -14.98 1.25 -8.24
CA LEU A 225 -14.01 0.27 -7.78
C LEU A 225 -14.36 -1.15 -8.26
N THR A 226 -15.65 -1.51 -8.22
CA THR A 226 -16.12 -2.82 -8.69
C THR A 226 -15.86 -3.02 -10.18
N GLU A 227 -16.12 -2.02 -11.01
CA GLU A 227 -15.86 -2.11 -12.45
C GLU A 227 -14.35 -2.13 -12.75
N MET A 228 -13.52 -1.40 -12.00
CA MET A 228 -12.05 -1.52 -12.14
C MET A 228 -11.55 -2.93 -11.82
N VAL A 229 -12.05 -3.56 -10.74
CA VAL A 229 -11.69 -4.95 -10.40
C VAL A 229 -12.21 -5.93 -11.46
N ARG A 230 -13.40 -5.69 -12.00
CA ARG A 230 -13.96 -6.51 -13.09
C ARG A 230 -13.06 -6.46 -14.33
N LEU A 231 -12.66 -5.26 -14.77
CA LEU A 231 -11.75 -5.05 -15.91
C LEU A 231 -10.40 -5.72 -15.66
N MET A 232 -9.86 -5.67 -14.45
CA MET A 232 -8.63 -6.39 -14.10
C MET A 232 -8.77 -7.90 -14.34
N HIS A 233 -9.90 -8.50 -13.96
CA HIS A 233 -10.10 -9.94 -14.15
C HIS A 233 -10.40 -10.32 -15.60
N LEU A 234 -11.26 -9.56 -16.30
CA LEU A 234 -11.71 -9.91 -17.64
C LEU A 234 -10.71 -9.52 -18.73
N ASP A 235 -10.10 -8.35 -18.61
CA ASP A 235 -9.25 -7.75 -19.67
C ASP A 235 -7.76 -7.79 -19.31
N GLY A 236 -7.42 -8.17 -18.08
CA GLY A 236 -6.03 -8.30 -17.62
C GLY A 236 -5.33 -6.95 -17.35
N ILE A 237 -6.05 -5.83 -17.39
CA ILE A 237 -5.50 -4.50 -17.13
C ILE A 237 -5.32 -4.33 -15.62
N THR A 238 -4.08 -4.16 -15.16
CA THR A 238 -3.79 -4.12 -13.71
C THR A 238 -3.43 -2.73 -13.22
N ARG A 239 -2.81 -1.88 -14.05
CA ARG A 239 -2.35 -0.55 -13.63
C ARG A 239 -3.52 0.40 -13.42
N VAL A 240 -3.48 1.15 -12.32
CA VAL A 240 -4.60 2.00 -11.92
C VAL A 240 -4.87 3.10 -12.94
N HIS A 241 -3.84 3.76 -13.48
CA HIS A 241 -4.03 4.77 -14.51
C HIS A 241 -4.67 4.21 -15.79
N GLU A 242 -4.22 3.04 -16.26
CA GLU A 242 -4.77 2.37 -17.45
C GLU A 242 -6.25 1.98 -17.24
N LEU A 243 -6.57 1.39 -16.08
CA LEU A 243 -7.95 1.08 -15.70
C LEU A 243 -8.83 2.34 -15.66
N THR A 244 -8.29 3.44 -15.15
CA THR A 244 -9.01 4.70 -15.04
C THR A 244 -9.36 5.28 -16.41
N GLU A 245 -8.47 5.14 -17.40
CA GLU A 245 -8.77 5.53 -18.79
C GLU A 245 -9.92 4.70 -19.39
N VAL A 246 -9.95 3.39 -19.15
CA VAL A 246 -11.06 2.54 -19.58
C VAL A 246 -12.37 2.92 -18.88
N ILE A 247 -12.31 3.26 -17.59
CA ILE A 247 -13.47 3.75 -16.84
C ILE A 247 -13.99 5.09 -17.40
N LYS A 248 -13.10 6.01 -17.79
CA LYS A 248 -13.49 7.28 -18.43
C LYS A 248 -14.28 7.02 -19.72
N GLN A 249 -13.83 6.05 -20.53
CA GLN A 249 -14.48 5.69 -21.80
C GLN A 249 -15.81 4.94 -21.62
N THR A 250 -15.85 3.96 -20.70
CA THR A 250 -17.04 3.14 -20.47
C THR A 250 -18.11 3.88 -19.66
N ASN A 251 -17.72 4.91 -18.92
CA ASN A 251 -18.60 5.77 -18.12
C ASN A 251 -19.64 4.95 -17.33
N PRO A 252 -19.20 4.07 -16.40
CA PRO A 252 -20.11 3.16 -15.71
C PRO A 252 -21.18 3.91 -14.90
N LEU A 253 -20.92 5.17 -14.53
CA LEU A 253 -21.86 5.99 -13.78
C LEU A 253 -22.87 6.75 -14.66
N LYS A 254 -22.68 6.76 -15.99
CA LYS A 254 -23.50 7.53 -16.94
C LYS A 254 -23.56 9.02 -16.60
N ILE A 255 -22.43 9.58 -16.18
CA ILE A 255 -22.30 11.02 -15.87
C ILE A 255 -22.00 11.82 -17.14
N LYS A 256 -22.16 13.14 -17.09
CA LYS A 256 -21.95 14.04 -18.24
C LYS A 256 -20.48 14.05 -18.67
N ASP A 257 -20.24 14.08 -19.97
CA ASP A 257 -18.89 14.14 -20.56
C ASP A 257 -18.06 15.33 -20.06
N GLU A 258 -18.70 16.47 -19.76
CA GLU A 258 -18.01 17.63 -19.17
C GLU A 258 -17.40 17.31 -17.81
N LEU A 259 -18.10 16.54 -16.97
CA LEU A 259 -17.62 16.13 -15.66
C LEU A 259 -16.45 15.13 -15.78
N ILE A 260 -16.44 14.33 -16.85
CA ILE A 260 -15.35 13.39 -17.14
C ILE A 260 -14.12 14.14 -17.67
N ASN A 261 -14.29 14.92 -18.73
CA ASN A 261 -13.17 15.44 -19.54
C ASN A 261 -12.64 16.79 -19.06
N LYS A 262 -13.51 17.69 -18.57
CA LYS A 262 -13.05 19.02 -18.09
C LYS A 262 -12.68 18.98 -16.61
N HIS A 263 -13.43 18.24 -15.80
CA HIS A 263 -13.20 18.15 -14.36
C HIS A 263 -12.35 16.95 -13.94
N GLY A 264 -12.17 15.95 -14.80
CA GLY A 264 -11.35 14.77 -14.48
C GLY A 264 -11.96 13.87 -13.40
N PHE A 265 -13.29 13.82 -13.27
CA PHE A 265 -13.98 13.22 -12.11
C PHE A 265 -13.46 11.84 -11.70
N TYR A 266 -13.36 10.90 -12.65
CA TYR A 266 -12.90 9.54 -12.35
C TYR A 266 -11.48 9.50 -11.79
N GLU A 267 -10.56 10.23 -12.43
CA GLU A 267 -9.17 10.30 -12.00
C GLU A 267 -9.05 10.96 -10.63
N PHE A 268 -9.75 12.07 -10.43
CA PHE A 268 -9.81 12.76 -9.14
C PHE A 268 -10.28 11.81 -8.03
N LYS A 269 -11.36 11.06 -8.24
CA LYS A 269 -11.89 10.12 -7.23
C LYS A 269 -10.94 8.94 -6.96
N VAL A 270 -10.30 8.41 -8.00
CA VAL A 270 -9.30 7.34 -7.84
C VAL A 270 -8.07 7.85 -7.07
N LYS A 271 -7.57 9.05 -7.37
CA LYS A 271 -6.47 9.71 -6.63
C LYS A 271 -6.83 9.93 -5.16
N GLN A 272 -8.03 10.46 -4.88
CA GLN A 272 -8.52 10.62 -3.50
C GLN A 272 -8.55 9.30 -2.73
N PHE A 273 -9.02 8.22 -3.37
CA PHE A 273 -9.02 6.89 -2.75
C PHE A 273 -7.61 6.37 -2.48
N LEU A 274 -6.70 6.47 -3.45
CA LEU A 274 -5.31 6.03 -3.28
C LEU A 274 -4.59 6.82 -2.17
N MET A 275 -4.83 8.13 -2.07
CA MET A 275 -4.34 8.95 -0.97
C MET A 275 -4.87 8.46 0.37
N ALA A 276 -6.18 8.20 0.48
CA ALA A 276 -6.76 7.69 1.72
C ALA A 276 -6.14 6.35 2.14
N LEU A 277 -5.88 5.44 1.19
CA LEU A 277 -5.18 4.18 1.47
C LEU A 277 -3.74 4.39 1.93
N ALA A 278 -2.99 5.26 1.24
CA ALA A 278 -1.60 5.57 1.57
C ALA A 278 -1.47 6.21 2.96
N LEU A 279 -2.44 7.03 3.35
CA LEU A 279 -2.50 7.71 4.65
C LEU A 279 -3.27 6.91 5.72
N GLY A 280 -3.52 5.61 5.48
CA GLY A 280 -3.88 4.66 6.53
C GLY A 280 -5.32 4.15 6.55
N MET A 281 -6.17 4.46 5.56
CA MET A 281 -7.48 3.82 5.40
C MET A 281 -7.32 2.29 5.31
N ARG A 282 -8.15 1.55 6.05
CA ARG A 282 -8.20 0.08 6.02
C ARG A 282 -9.65 -0.37 5.82
N PRO A 283 -9.91 -1.51 5.16
CA PRO A 283 -11.29 -1.99 4.96
C PRO A 283 -12.09 -2.14 6.25
N ALA A 284 -11.50 -2.77 7.27
CA ALA A 284 -12.18 -3.12 8.51
C ALA A 284 -11.99 -2.09 9.65
N LYS A 285 -11.43 -0.90 9.38
CA LYS A 285 -11.28 0.18 10.37
C LYS A 285 -12.04 1.41 9.88
N ILE A 286 -12.83 2.04 10.76
CA ILE A 286 -13.61 3.23 10.40
C ILE A 286 -12.67 4.32 9.88
N TYR A 287 -13.02 4.88 8.72
CA TYR A 287 -12.39 6.05 8.15
C TYR A 287 -13.42 7.18 8.10
N ASN A 288 -13.10 8.30 8.74
CA ASN A 288 -13.97 9.47 8.89
C ASN A 288 -13.47 10.69 8.07
N GLY A 289 -12.51 10.49 7.16
CA GLY A 289 -11.90 11.57 6.38
C GLY A 289 -10.71 12.25 7.05
N GLN A 290 -10.32 11.84 8.26
CA GLN A 290 -9.09 12.31 8.91
C GLN A 290 -7.93 11.36 8.58
N ASP A 291 -6.77 11.95 8.34
CA ASP A 291 -5.53 11.21 8.13
C ASP A 291 -5.15 10.43 9.41
N SER A 292 -4.52 9.27 9.25
CA SER A 292 -3.90 8.57 10.36
C SER A 292 -2.58 9.25 10.76
N ALA A 293 -1.83 8.65 11.69
CA ALA A 293 -0.46 9.10 11.99
C ALA A 293 0.49 9.00 10.79
N VAL A 294 0.15 8.18 9.77
CA VAL A 294 0.91 8.09 8.52
C VAL A 294 0.61 9.32 7.65
N GLU A 295 1.60 10.19 7.50
CA GLU A 295 1.56 11.40 6.68
C GLU A 295 2.30 11.25 5.34
N GLY A 296 3.02 10.14 5.14
CA GLY A 296 3.80 9.92 3.94
C GLY A 296 4.35 8.51 3.75
N ILE A 297 4.99 8.31 2.60
CA ILE A 297 5.68 7.09 2.21
C ILE A 297 7.14 7.41 1.93
N LEU A 298 8.05 6.58 2.46
CA LEU A 298 9.44 6.52 2.03
C LEU A 298 9.60 5.36 1.05
N LEU A 299 9.91 5.65 -0.20
CA LEU A 299 10.12 4.64 -1.23
C LEU A 299 11.62 4.38 -1.41
N VAL A 300 12.07 3.16 -1.13
CA VAL A 300 13.39 2.66 -1.52
C VAL A 300 13.30 2.11 -2.95
N ASP A 301 14.00 2.74 -3.89
CA ASP A 301 14.01 2.29 -5.28
C ASP A 301 14.92 1.06 -5.50
N GLY A 302 14.97 0.56 -6.74
CA GLY A 302 15.81 -0.61 -7.08
C GLY A 302 17.32 -0.36 -6.94
N SER A 303 17.77 0.90 -6.90
CA SER A 303 19.16 1.27 -6.66
C SER A 303 19.49 1.38 -5.17
N GLY A 304 18.48 1.49 -4.31
CA GLY A 304 18.62 1.76 -2.88
C GLY A 304 18.36 3.23 -2.52
N LYS A 305 18.10 4.12 -3.48
CA LYS A 305 17.82 5.51 -3.17
C LYS A 305 16.48 5.63 -2.44
N VAL A 306 16.47 6.41 -1.36
CA VAL A 306 15.27 6.71 -0.57
C VAL A 306 14.60 7.98 -1.10
N LEU A 307 13.33 7.88 -1.47
CA LEU A 307 12.48 8.98 -1.93
C LEU A 307 11.38 9.25 -0.91
N CYS A 308 11.07 10.52 -0.67
CA CYS A 308 10.00 10.94 0.23
C CYS A 308 8.78 11.42 -0.56
N TYR A 309 7.62 10.85 -0.23
CA TYR A 309 6.30 11.34 -0.63
C TYR A 309 5.53 11.73 0.63
N HIS A 310 5.14 12.99 0.73
CA HIS A 310 4.49 13.53 1.91
C HIS A 310 3.18 14.20 1.53
N ARG A 311 2.15 14.09 2.38
CA ARG A 311 0.81 14.65 2.12
C ARG A 311 0.80 16.17 1.84
N SER A 312 1.80 16.91 2.32
CA SER A 312 1.94 18.34 2.02
C SER A 312 2.24 18.60 0.54
N GLU A 313 2.89 17.66 -0.15
CA GLU A 313 3.14 17.67 -1.60
C GLU A 313 2.02 16.90 -2.31
N LYS A 314 0.78 17.31 -2.03
CA LYS A 314 -0.43 16.55 -2.36
C LYS A 314 -0.46 16.09 -3.81
N GLN A 315 -0.26 17.02 -4.75
CA GLN A 315 -0.33 16.72 -6.18
C GLN A 315 0.71 15.66 -6.59
N THR A 316 1.96 15.85 -6.18
CA THR A 316 3.05 14.92 -6.48
C THR A 316 2.78 13.52 -5.90
N MET A 317 2.26 13.45 -4.67
CA MET A 317 1.93 12.18 -4.04
C MET A 317 0.72 11.51 -4.72
N GLU A 318 -0.31 12.26 -5.07
CA GLU A 318 -1.47 11.76 -5.83
C GLU A 318 -1.05 11.20 -7.19
N ASP A 319 -0.23 11.94 -7.93
CA ASP A 319 0.27 11.54 -9.24
C ASP A 319 1.20 10.32 -9.14
N PHE A 320 2.09 10.29 -8.16
CA PHE A 320 2.93 9.12 -7.87
C PHE A 320 2.08 7.87 -7.60
N LEU A 321 1.12 7.94 -6.69
CA LEU A 321 0.27 6.79 -6.36
C LEU A 321 -0.53 6.34 -7.59
N PHE A 322 -1.09 7.28 -8.35
CA PHE A 322 -1.87 6.99 -9.55
C PHE A 322 -1.05 6.26 -10.63
N MET A 323 0.19 6.69 -10.84
CA MET A 323 1.08 6.11 -11.84
C MET A 323 1.76 4.82 -11.38
N ASN A 324 1.97 4.65 -10.07
CA ASN A 324 2.77 3.56 -9.49
C ASN A 324 1.95 2.54 -8.68
N THR A 325 0.65 2.46 -8.87
CA THR A 325 -0.19 1.43 -8.25
C THR A 325 -0.87 0.52 -9.27
N ARG A 326 -1.20 -0.68 -8.83
CA ARG A 326 -1.91 -1.70 -9.62
C ARG A 326 -2.86 -2.51 -8.74
N PHE A 327 -3.90 -3.03 -9.35
CA PHE A 327 -4.71 -4.08 -8.75
C PHE A 327 -3.98 -5.42 -8.82
N GLU A 328 -4.21 -6.25 -7.81
CA GLU A 328 -3.65 -7.59 -7.69
C GLU A 328 -4.77 -8.61 -7.44
N LYS A 329 -4.56 -9.86 -7.84
CA LYS A 329 -5.47 -10.94 -7.50
C LYS A 329 -5.23 -11.36 -6.04
N GLY A 330 -6.26 -11.28 -5.20
CA GLY A 330 -6.26 -11.83 -3.85
C GLY A 330 -6.27 -13.36 -3.84
N ALA A 331 -6.04 -13.98 -2.69
CA ALA A 331 -6.08 -15.43 -2.56
C ALA A 331 -7.54 -15.89 -2.46
N VAL A 332 -8.08 -16.42 -3.57
CA VAL A 332 -9.50 -16.79 -3.75
C VAL A 332 -10.10 -17.51 -2.55
N GLU A 333 -9.45 -18.58 -2.09
CA GLU A 333 -9.92 -19.37 -0.96
C GLU A 333 -9.79 -18.68 0.40
N LYS A 334 -8.70 -17.95 0.64
CA LYS A 334 -8.46 -17.24 1.90
C LYS A 334 -9.46 -16.08 2.05
N ASP A 335 -9.62 -15.33 0.98
CA ASP A 335 -10.35 -14.07 0.92
C ASP A 335 -11.83 -14.27 0.54
N LYS A 336 -12.23 -15.52 0.23
CA LYS A 336 -13.61 -15.97 0.01
C LYS A 336 -14.36 -15.11 -1.00
N TYR A 337 -13.82 -15.06 -2.22
CA TYR A 337 -14.41 -14.38 -3.36
C TYR A 337 -14.33 -15.25 -4.62
N GLY A 338 -14.95 -14.84 -5.72
CA GLY A 338 -14.87 -15.58 -6.98
C GLY A 338 -15.84 -16.75 -7.12
N PHE A 339 -16.81 -16.87 -6.21
CA PHE A 339 -17.85 -17.91 -6.22
C PHE A 339 -19.25 -17.29 -6.19
N LEU A 340 -20.22 -18.01 -6.74
CA LEU A 340 -21.63 -17.72 -6.52
C LEU A 340 -22.08 -18.25 -5.16
N GLU A 341 -22.57 -17.36 -4.31
CA GLU A 341 -23.06 -17.66 -2.97
C GLU A 341 -24.51 -17.18 -2.83
N LYS A 342 -25.34 -17.92 -2.09
CA LYS A 342 -26.75 -17.59 -1.93
C LYS A 342 -26.99 -16.82 -0.64
N GLU A 343 -27.55 -15.62 -0.74
CA GLU A 343 -27.96 -14.79 0.39
C GLU A 343 -29.44 -14.38 0.18
N ASN A 344 -30.32 -14.70 1.14
CA ASN A 344 -31.77 -14.38 1.08
C ASN A 344 -32.48 -14.80 -0.22
N GLY A 345 -32.10 -15.96 -0.79
CA GLY A 345 -32.72 -16.47 -2.02
C GLY A 345 -32.11 -15.96 -3.32
N ILE A 346 -31.21 -14.99 -3.25
CA ILE A 346 -30.52 -14.36 -4.39
C ILE A 346 -29.07 -14.85 -4.43
N TYR A 347 -28.52 -15.05 -5.62
CA TYR A 347 -27.11 -15.39 -5.79
C TYR A 347 -26.26 -14.14 -5.97
N TYR A 348 -25.14 -14.09 -5.27
CA TYR A 348 -24.13 -13.05 -5.37
C TYR A 348 -22.79 -13.63 -5.77
N PHE A 349 -22.08 -12.92 -6.63
CA PHE A 349 -20.69 -13.17 -6.96
C PHE A 349 -19.84 -12.08 -6.30
N LYS A 350 -18.77 -12.45 -5.60
CA LYS A 350 -17.88 -11.49 -4.94
C LYS A 350 -16.62 -11.29 -5.75
N LEU A 351 -16.22 -10.05 -5.96
CA LEU A 351 -14.88 -9.67 -6.42
C LEU A 351 -14.08 -9.11 -5.25
N ASN A 352 -12.76 -9.18 -5.31
CA ASN A 352 -11.89 -8.70 -4.23
C ASN A 352 -11.03 -7.53 -4.69
N ALA A 353 -11.07 -6.43 -3.94
CA ALA A 353 -10.21 -5.28 -4.21
C ALA A 353 -8.91 -5.41 -3.43
N LYS A 354 -7.80 -5.64 -4.15
CA LYS A 354 -6.45 -5.59 -3.61
C LYS A 354 -5.59 -4.67 -4.46
N ILE A 355 -4.88 -3.74 -3.84
CA ILE A 355 -4.07 -2.73 -4.54
C ILE A 355 -2.68 -2.68 -3.94
N GLY A 356 -1.65 -2.80 -4.78
CA GLY A 356 -0.25 -2.71 -4.40
C GLY A 356 0.51 -1.67 -5.22
N LEU A 357 1.71 -1.31 -4.74
CA LEU A 357 2.66 -0.51 -5.51
C LEU A 357 3.34 -1.36 -6.58
N VAL A 358 3.68 -0.73 -7.71
CA VAL A 358 4.39 -1.38 -8.81
C VAL A 358 5.85 -1.62 -8.40
N LYS A 359 6.30 -2.88 -8.52
CA LYS A 359 7.66 -3.31 -8.15
C LYS A 359 8.77 -2.79 -9.09
N ARG A 360 8.44 -2.37 -10.31
CA ARG A 360 9.41 -1.95 -11.34
C ARG A 360 8.96 -0.68 -12.05
#